data_AF-A0A143XWY7-F1
#
_entry.id   AF-A0A143XWY7-F1
#
_cell.length_a   1.000
_cell.length_b   1.000
_cell.length_c   1.000
_cell.angle_alpha   90.00
_cell.angle_beta   90.00
_cell.angle_gamma   90.00
#
_symmetry.space_group_name_H-M   'P 1'
#
loop_
_entity.id
_entity.type
_entity.pdbx_description
1 polymer ?
#
loop_
_entity_poly.entity_id
_entity_poly.type
_entity_poly.pdbx_seq_one_letter_code
_entity_poly.pdbx_strand_id
1 'polypeptide(L)'
;MKVITMESSAYKEMMAQIANIAGYIREARDEKKRKRETEDKLLDTAQAAKMLNVSKRTMQRMRTDHRIEYVVVRGSCRYRLSEILRLLEDNTVRNEEGTIDTLFHNHTLRTGGKPKGRRT
;
A
#
# COMPACT_ATOMS: atom_id res chain seq x y z
N MET A 1 34.30 34.14 20.38
CA MET A 1 33.16 33.27 20.75
C MET A 1 31.90 34.15 20.73
N LYS A 2 30.93 33.89 19.84
CA LYS A 2 29.67 34.66 19.82
C LYS A 2 28.72 34.02 20.83
N VAL A 3 28.43 34.73 21.91
CA VAL A 3 27.48 34.29 22.94
C VAL A 3 26.13 34.88 22.60
N ILE A 4 25.13 34.02 22.36
CA ILE A 4 23.74 34.43 22.16
C ILE A 4 23.05 34.25 23.50
N THR A 5 22.57 35.35 24.08
CA THR A 5 21.79 35.35 25.33
C THR A 5 20.30 35.31 25.01
N MET A 6 19.59 34.36 25.60
CA MET A 6 18.15 34.22 25.49
C MET A 6 17.54 34.33 26.88
N GLU A 7 16.39 35.00 26.98
CA GLU A 7 15.65 35.07 28.24
C GLU A 7 15.22 33.67 28.69
N SER A 8 15.31 33.42 30.00
CA SER A 8 15.01 32.11 30.58
C SER A 8 13.56 31.66 30.33
N SER A 9 12.63 32.62 30.23
CA SER A 9 11.23 32.41 29.84
C SER A 9 11.11 31.85 28.43
N ALA A 10 11.74 32.49 27.45
CA ALA A 10 11.73 32.08 26.05
C ALA A 10 12.33 30.67 25.86
N TYR A 11 13.40 30.34 26.60
CA TYR A 11 13.96 28.99 26.60
C TYR A 11 12.95 27.95 27.10
N LYS A 12 12.27 28.23 28.22
CA LYS A 12 11.29 27.31 28.81
C LYS A 12 10.09 27.09 27.90
N GLU A 13 9.59 28.16 27.27
CA GLU A 13 8.48 28.07 26.32
C GLU A 13 8.86 27.25 25.08
N MET A 14 10.06 27.48 24.53
CA MET A 14 10.54 26.72 23.39
C MET A 14 10.71 25.23 23.72
N MET A 15 11.25 24.91 24.90
CA MET A 15 11.36 23.52 25.37
C MET A 15 9.99 22.86 25.59
N ALA A 16 9.00 23.61 26.09
CA ALA A 16 7.63 23.12 26.24
C ALA A 16 6.97 22.84 24.87
N GLN A 17 7.19 23.69 23.88
CA GLN A 17 6.72 23.46 22.50
C GLN A 17 7.37 22.21 21.88
N ILE A 18 8.68 22.03 22.05
CA ILE A 18 9.40 20.84 21.58
C ILE A 18 8.85 19.59 22.27
N ALA A 19 8.59 19.63 23.58
CA ALA A 19 8.01 18.51 24.31
C ALA A 19 6.59 18.17 23.82
N ASN A 20 5.76 19.17 23.54
CA ASN A 20 4.43 18.98 22.97
C ASN A 20 4.49 18.34 21.58
N ILE A 21 5.35 18.85 20.69
CA ILE A 21 5.55 18.27 19.35
C ILE A 21 6.02 16.81 19.47
N ALA A 22 6.96 16.53 20.38
CA ALA A 22 7.44 15.17 20.62
C ALA A 22 6.33 14.25 21.15
N GLY A 23 5.44 14.76 22.00
CA GLY A 23 4.24 14.06 22.48
C GLY A 23 3.31 13.67 21.32
N TYR A 24 2.93 14.65 20.49
CA TYR A 24 2.09 14.41 19.31
C TYR A 24 2.69 13.39 18.34
N ILE A 25 4.01 13.44 18.11
CA ILE A 25 4.68 12.49 17.21
C ILE A 25 4.62 11.06 17.78
N ARG A 26 4.78 10.88 19.10
CA ARG A 26 4.69 9.57 19.75
C ARG A 26 3.27 9.01 19.64
N GLU A 27 2.28 9.82 19.99
CA GLU A 27 0.87 9.41 19.90
C GLU A 27 0.47 9.05 18.47
N ALA A 28 0.85 9.87 17.48
CA ALA A 28 0.58 9.59 16.07
C ALA A 28 1.27 8.31 15.57
N ARG A 29 2.47 8.01 16.08
CA ARG A 29 3.20 6.78 15.76
C ARG A 29 2.54 5.56 16.39
N ASP A 30 2.12 5.67 17.64
CA ASP A 30 1.46 4.59 18.36
C ASP A 30 0.06 4.31 17.80
N GLU A 31 -0.67 5.34 17.39
CA GLU A 31 -1.94 5.24 16.67
C GLU A 31 -1.76 4.47 15.35
N LYS A 32 -0.75 4.84 14.56
CA LYS A 32 -0.41 4.12 13.31
C LYS A 32 -0.01 2.67 13.56
N LYS A 33 0.75 2.41 14.63
CA LYS A 33 1.18 1.06 14.99
C LYS A 33 -0.01 0.20 15.44
N ARG A 34 -0.87 0.74 16.32
CA ARG A 34 -2.11 0.09 16.76
C ARG A 34 -3.03 -0.21 15.58
N LYS A 35 -3.23 0.72 14.64
CA LYS A 35 -4.04 0.47 13.44
C LYS A 35 -3.45 -0.68 12.60
N ARG A 36 -2.14 -0.68 12.34
CA ARG A 36 -1.47 -1.78 11.63
C ARG A 36 -1.62 -3.13 12.33
N GLU A 37 -1.47 -3.18 13.65
CA GLU A 37 -1.58 -4.43 14.42
C GLU A 37 -3.03 -4.94 14.54
N THR A 38 -4.00 -4.03 14.64
CA THR A 38 -5.43 -4.39 14.76
C THR A 38 -6.04 -4.79 13.41
N GLU A 39 -5.44 -4.35 12.30
CA GLU A 39 -5.94 -4.58 10.94
C GLU A 39 -5.29 -5.76 10.22
N ASP A 40 -4.20 -6.36 10.73
CA ASP A 40 -3.45 -7.44 10.04
C ASP A 40 -4.14 -8.82 10.14
N LYS A 41 -5.44 -8.85 9.86
CA LYS A 41 -6.27 -10.04 9.79
C LYS A 41 -5.83 -10.93 8.63
N LEU A 42 -5.77 -12.23 8.89
CA LEU A 42 -5.49 -13.24 7.87
C LEU A 42 -6.76 -13.63 7.13
N LEU A 43 -6.75 -13.39 5.82
CA LEU A 43 -7.84 -13.67 4.90
C LEU A 43 -7.64 -15.01 4.22
N ASP A 44 -8.74 -15.68 3.94
CA ASP A 44 -8.73 -16.85 3.06
C ASP A 44 -8.54 -16.45 1.59
N THR A 45 -8.12 -17.40 0.77
CA THR A 45 -7.95 -17.24 -0.68
C THR A 45 -9.22 -16.74 -1.36
N ALA A 46 -10.40 -17.20 -0.95
CA ALA A 46 -11.66 -16.73 -1.52
C ALA A 46 -11.93 -15.25 -1.18
N GLN A 47 -11.64 -14.83 0.06
CA GLN A 47 -11.84 -13.46 0.52
C GLN A 47 -10.86 -12.50 -0.17
N ALA A 48 -9.58 -12.86 -0.20
CA ALA A 48 -8.54 -12.10 -0.88
C ALA A 48 -8.84 -11.93 -2.38
N ALA A 49 -9.24 -13.02 -3.05
CA ALA A 49 -9.62 -12.98 -4.46
C ALA A 49 -10.80 -12.03 -4.72
N LYS A 50 -11.81 -12.04 -3.83
CA LYS A 50 -12.97 -11.16 -3.92
C LYS A 50 -12.58 -9.68 -3.77
N MET A 51 -11.68 -9.35 -2.84
CA MET A 51 -11.24 -7.97 -2.62
C MET A 51 -10.38 -7.43 -3.76
N LEU A 52 -9.49 -8.26 -4.32
CA LEU A 52 -8.69 -7.91 -5.50
C LEU A 52 -9.50 -7.97 -6.80
N ASN A 53 -10.76 -8.44 -6.74
CA ASN A 53 -11.63 -8.68 -7.88
C ASN A 53 -10.99 -9.58 -8.96
N VAL A 54 -10.32 -10.65 -8.52
CA VAL A 54 -9.63 -11.62 -9.39
C VAL A 54 -10.11 -13.06 -9.15
N SER A 55 -9.77 -13.96 -10.06
CA SER A 55 -10.06 -15.38 -9.91
C SER A 55 -9.10 -16.08 -8.93
N LYS A 56 -9.52 -17.21 -8.35
CA LYS A 56 -8.63 -18.08 -7.55
C LYS A 56 -7.41 -18.55 -8.34
N ARG A 57 -7.56 -18.75 -9.66
CA ARG A 57 -6.45 -19.12 -10.56
C ARG A 57 -5.44 -17.99 -10.70
N THR A 58 -5.89 -16.73 -10.68
CA THR A 58 -5.02 -15.54 -10.66
C THR A 58 -4.24 -15.47 -9.35
N MET A 59 -4.90 -15.70 -8.20
CA MET A 59 -4.20 -15.78 -6.90
C MET A 59 -3.12 -16.87 -6.87
N GLN A 60 -3.38 -18.02 -7.51
CA GLN A 60 -2.35 -19.06 -7.70
C GLN A 60 -1.16 -18.55 -8.53
N ARG A 61 -1.41 -17.88 -9.67
CA ARG A 61 -0.32 -17.31 -10.50
C ARG A 61 0.49 -16.28 -9.73
N MET A 62 -0.18 -15.34 -9.04
CA MET A 62 0.51 -14.32 -8.24
C MET A 62 1.44 -14.94 -7.19
N ARG A 63 1.07 -16.09 -6.61
CA ARG A 63 1.96 -16.84 -5.70
C ARG A 63 3.16 -17.45 -6.42
N THR A 64 2.95 -18.10 -7.57
CA THR A 64 4.02 -18.67 -8.39
C THR A 64 4.99 -17.60 -8.89
N ASP A 65 4.46 -16.43 -9.25
CA ASP A 65 5.22 -15.29 -9.76
C ASP A 65 5.83 -14.44 -8.63
N HIS A 66 5.67 -14.84 -7.36
CA HIS A 66 6.12 -14.10 -6.17
C HIS A 66 5.62 -12.65 -6.09
N ARG A 67 4.46 -12.36 -6.67
CA ARG A 67 3.84 -11.02 -6.72
C ARG A 67 2.98 -10.69 -5.50
N ILE A 68 2.70 -11.68 -4.65
CA ILE A 68 1.88 -11.53 -3.45
C ILE A 68 2.50 -12.29 -2.29
N GLU A 69 2.59 -11.64 -1.13
CA GLU A 69 3.00 -12.30 0.11
C GLU A 69 1.85 -13.13 0.71
N TYR A 70 2.17 -14.31 1.21
CA TYR A 70 1.21 -15.20 1.84
C TYR A 70 1.86 -16.05 2.93
N VAL A 71 1.03 -16.58 3.83
CA VAL A 71 1.42 -17.51 4.89
C VAL A 71 0.63 -18.80 4.72
N VAL A 72 1.25 -19.95 4.99
CA VAL A 72 0.57 -21.24 4.97
C VAL A 72 0.16 -21.61 6.40
N VAL A 73 -1.14 -21.81 6.63
CA VAL A 73 -1.70 -22.23 7.92
C VAL A 73 -2.45 -23.55 7.69
N ARG A 74 -1.97 -24.64 8.31
CA ARG A 74 -2.52 -26.02 8.14
C ARG A 74 -2.72 -26.41 6.66
N GLY A 75 -1.73 -26.12 5.81
CA GLY A 75 -1.78 -26.43 4.37
C GLY A 75 -2.64 -25.49 3.52
N SER A 76 -3.33 -24.52 4.13
CA SER A 76 -4.13 -23.53 3.42
C SER A 76 -3.41 -22.19 3.34
N CYS A 77 -3.53 -21.51 2.19
CA CYS A 77 -2.89 -20.20 1.98
C CYS A 77 -3.75 -19.09 2.58
N ARG A 78 -3.11 -18.24 3.38
CA ARG A 78 -3.68 -17.07 4.03
C ARG A 78 -2.92 -15.82 3.62
N TYR A 79 -3.64 -14.72 3.52
CA TYR A 79 -3.09 -13.44 3.07
C TYR A 79 -3.33 -12.40 4.15
N ARG A 80 -2.34 -11.54 4.40
CA ARG A 80 -2.52 -10.40 5.29
C ARG A 80 -3.41 -9.36 4.61
N LEU A 81 -4.31 -8.74 5.36
CA LEU A 81 -5.12 -7.65 4.83
C LEU A 81 -4.24 -6.48 4.35
N SER A 82 -3.16 -6.15 5.06
CA SER A 82 -2.21 -5.11 4.66
C SER A 82 -1.60 -5.36 3.26
N GLU A 83 -1.24 -6.61 2.95
CA GLU A 83 -0.70 -6.98 1.65
C GLU A 83 -1.74 -6.83 0.52
N ILE A 84 -2.99 -7.20 0.80
CA ILE A 84 -4.07 -7.00 -0.18
C ILE A 84 -4.33 -5.51 -0.42
N LEU A 85 -4.31 -4.69 0.63
CA LEU A 85 -4.45 -3.24 0.51
C LEU A 85 -3.29 -2.61 -0.27
N ARG A 86 -2.04 -3.01 0.02
CA ARG A 86 -0.87 -2.59 -0.75
C ARG A 86 -1.04 -2.89 -2.24
N LEU A 87 -1.49 -4.10 -2.58
CA LEU A 87 -1.73 -4.47 -3.98
C LEU A 87 -2.85 -3.67 -4.63
N LEU A 88 -3.90 -3.31 -3.88
CA LEU A 88 -4.94 -2.42 -4.40
C LEU A 88 -4.36 -1.04 -4.68
N GLU A 89 -3.57 -0.47 -3.77
CA GLU A 89 -2.90 0.82 -3.96
C GLU A 89 -1.95 0.80 -5.16
N ASP A 90 -1.10 -0.23 -5.28
CA ASP A 90 -0.13 -0.38 -6.38
C ASP A 90 -0.80 -0.55 -7.75
N ASN A 91 -1.95 -1.24 -7.80
CA ASN A 91 -2.71 -1.44 -9.04
C ASN A 91 -3.77 -0.34 -9.28
N THR A 92 -3.87 0.65 -8.40
CA THR A 92 -4.76 1.79 -8.62
C THR A 92 -4.14 2.71 -9.66
N VAL A 93 -4.80 2.78 -10.82
CA VAL A 93 -4.46 3.74 -11.86
C VAL A 93 -4.69 5.15 -11.31
N ARG A 94 -3.61 5.91 -11.12
CA ARG A 94 -3.69 7.31 -10.69
C ARG A 94 -4.31 8.15 -11.79
N ASN A 95 -5.26 9.01 -11.46
CA ASN A 95 -5.94 9.86 -12.44
C ASN A 95 -5.13 11.13 -12.70
N GLU A 96 -3.92 10.96 -13.23
CA GLU A 96 -3.01 12.04 -13.63
C GLU A 96 -3.21 12.37 -15.13
N GLU A 97 -2.93 13.60 -15.55
CA GLU A 97 -3.02 13.98 -16.98
C GLU A 97 -2.09 13.09 -17.82
N GLY A 98 -2.62 12.41 -18.85
CA GLY A 98 -1.89 11.47 -19.72
C GLY A 98 -2.03 9.98 -19.34
N THR A 99 -2.66 9.66 -18.21
CA THR A 99 -2.90 8.27 -17.77
C THR A 99 -3.68 7.45 -18.80
N ILE A 100 -4.69 8.05 -19.44
CA ILE A 100 -5.52 7.40 -20.45
C ILE A 100 -4.66 7.01 -21.68
N ASP A 101 -3.74 7.86 -22.10
CA ASP A 101 -2.87 7.59 -23.24
C ASP A 101 -1.89 6.46 -22.94
N THR A 102 -1.34 6.41 -21.71
CA THR A 102 -0.49 5.29 -21.29
C THR A 102 -1.25 3.97 -21.23
N LEU A 103 -2.51 3.98 -20.81
CA LEU A 103 -3.39 2.80 -20.81
C LEU A 103 -3.63 2.29 -22.24
N PHE A 104 -3.95 3.19 -23.18
CA PHE A 104 -4.14 2.83 -24.59
C PHE A 104 -2.85 2.31 -25.22
N HIS A 105 -1.70 2.92 -24.90
CA HIS A 105 -0.39 2.46 -25.36
C HIS A 105 -0.10 1.04 -24.85
N ASN A 106 -0.25 0.79 -23.55
CA ASN A 106 -0.05 -0.53 -22.94
C ASN A 106 -1.03 -1.58 -23.47
N HIS A 107 -2.29 -1.19 -23.73
CA HIS A 107 -3.27 -2.07 -24.34
C HIS A 107 -2.82 -2.50 -25.73
N THR A 108 -2.41 -1.55 -26.57
CA THR A 108 -1.93 -1.77 -27.94
C THR A 108 -0.72 -2.70 -27.97
N LEU A 109 0.24 -2.50 -27.06
CA LEU A 109 1.40 -3.38 -26.90
C LEU A 109 1.00 -4.81 -26.53
N ARG A 110 0.01 -4.97 -25.64
CA ARG A 110 -0.45 -6.29 -25.17
C ARG A 110 -1.30 -7.05 -26.20
N THR A 111 -2.13 -6.35 -26.98
CA THR A 111 -3.04 -6.98 -27.95
C THR A 111 -2.46 -7.07 -29.36
N GLY A 112 -1.25 -6.57 -29.57
CA GLY A 112 -0.52 -6.71 -30.84
C GLY A 112 -1.10 -5.85 -31.97
N GLY A 113 -1.80 -4.77 -31.65
CA GLY A 113 -2.17 -3.65 -32.54
C GLY A 113 -2.98 -3.95 -33.80
N LYS A 114 -3.16 -5.20 -34.22
CA LYS A 114 -3.92 -5.58 -35.41
C LYS A 114 -4.86 -6.73 -35.09
N PRO A 115 -6.18 -6.58 -35.35
CA PRO A 115 -7.08 -7.71 -35.28
C PRO A 115 -6.59 -8.76 -36.27
N LYS A 116 -6.21 -9.95 -35.78
CA LYS A 116 -6.01 -11.11 -36.66
C LYS A 116 -7.36 -11.33 -37.34
N GLY A 117 -7.41 -11.05 -38.64
CA GLY A 117 -8.60 -11.24 -39.46
C GLY A 117 -9.22 -12.60 -39.17
N ARG A 118 -10.54 -12.60 -38.97
CA ARG A 118 -11.32 -13.83 -38.80
C ARG A 118 -11.06 -14.69 -40.03
N ARG A 119 -10.40 -15.85 -39.85
CA ARG A 119 -10.37 -16.89 -40.88
C ARG A 119 -11.81 -17.39 -41.03
N THR A 120 -12.51 -16.88 -42.02
CA THR A 120 -13.71 -17.50 -42.60
C THR A 120 -13.30 -18.77 -43.32
#